data_AF-A0A1Y0T2F7-F1
#
_entry.id   AF-A0A1Y0T2F7-F1
#
_cell.length_a   1.000
_cell.length_b   1.000
_cell.length_c   1.000
_cell.angle_alpha   90.00
_cell.angle_beta   90.00
_cell.angle_gamma   90.00
#
_symmetry.space_group_name_H-M   'P 1'
#
loop_
_entity.id
_entity.type
_entity.pdbx_description
1 polymer ?
#
loop_
_entity_poly.entity_id
_entity_poly.type
_entity_poly.pdbx_seq_one_letter_code
_entity_poly.pdbx_strand_id
1 'polypeptide(L)'
;MSVFVRRVVCTVAVALGPMAYVAAVSSGVASAQPPDCGAGNWWNPGANACQPVAPPPPDCGPGNWWNPGANACQPTAPPDCGPGNWWNPGANACQPVAPPPPE
;
A
#
# COMPACT_ATOMS: atom_id res chain seq x y z
N MET A 1 -36.96 -32.56 -50.29
CA MET A 1 -37.03 -31.46 -49.28
C MET A 1 -36.18 -31.71 -48.04
N SER A 2 -35.94 -32.97 -47.62
CA SER A 2 -35.12 -33.28 -46.43
C SER A 2 -33.64 -32.90 -46.54
N VAL A 3 -33.01 -33.04 -47.72
CA VAL A 3 -31.56 -32.80 -47.89
C VAL A 3 -31.20 -31.32 -47.83
N PHE A 4 -32.02 -30.44 -48.40
CA PHE A 4 -31.80 -28.99 -48.37
C PHE A 4 -31.95 -28.44 -46.95
N VAL A 5 -33.00 -28.85 -46.24
CA VAL A 5 -33.21 -28.49 -44.83
C VAL A 5 -32.03 -28.95 -43.98
N ARG A 6 -31.55 -30.19 -44.18
CA ARG A 6 -30.40 -30.72 -43.44
C ARG A 6 -29.10 -29.95 -43.71
N ARG A 7 -28.85 -29.54 -44.95
CA ARG A 7 -27.68 -28.73 -45.31
C ARG A 7 -27.72 -27.35 -44.67
N VAL A 8 -28.88 -26.69 -44.70
CA VAL A 8 -29.08 -25.37 -44.09
C VAL A 8 -28.87 -25.43 -42.57
N VAL A 9 -29.41 -26.45 -41.90
CA VAL A 9 -29.21 -26.66 -40.46
C VAL A 9 -27.73 -26.86 -40.12
N CYS A 10 -27.01 -27.69 -40.89
CA CYS A 10 -25.57 -27.90 -40.67
C CYS A 10 -24.77 -26.60 -40.85
N THR A 11 -25.06 -25.79 -41.88
CA THR A 11 -24.34 -24.54 -42.10
C THR A 11 -24.60 -23.51 -41.01
N VAL A 12 -25.84 -23.42 -40.52
CA VAL A 12 -26.19 -22.51 -39.42
C VAL A 12 -25.50 -22.94 -38.13
N ALA A 13 -25.47 -24.25 -37.85
CA ALA A 13 -24.79 -24.79 -36.67
C ALA A 13 -23.27 -24.54 -36.70
N VAL A 14 -22.63 -24.70 -37.86
CA VAL A 14 -21.18 -24.44 -38.02
C VAL A 14 -20.87 -22.94 -37.91
N ALA A 15 -21.73 -22.07 -38.43
CA ALA A 15 -21.51 -20.63 -38.39
C ALA A 15 -21.69 -20.03 -36.99
N LEU A 16 -22.69 -20.49 -36.24
CA LEU A 16 -23.05 -19.90 -34.94
C LEU A 16 -22.50 -20.66 -33.74
N GLY A 17 -22.15 -21.94 -33.91
CA GLY A 17 -21.58 -22.79 -32.86
C GLY A 17 -20.35 -22.19 -32.17
N PRO A 18 -19.36 -21.65 -32.91
CA PRO A 18 -18.16 -21.05 -32.30
C PRO A 18 -18.48 -19.83 -31.44
N MET A 19 -19.40 -18.96 -31.87
CA MET A 19 -19.80 -17.77 -31.12
C MET A 19 -20.55 -18.14 -29.83
N ALA A 20 -21.44 -19.12 -29.90
CA ALA A 20 -22.15 -19.64 -28.74
C ALA A 20 -21.19 -20.32 -27.74
N TYR A 21 -20.21 -21.05 -28.24
CA TYR A 21 -19.17 -21.65 -27.40
C TYR A 21 -18.34 -20.58 -26.69
N VAL A 22 -17.83 -19.59 -27.42
CA VAL A 22 -17.08 -18.47 -26.83
C VAL A 22 -17.92 -17.74 -25.79
N ALA A 23 -19.19 -17.44 -26.04
CA ALA A 23 -20.06 -16.81 -25.06
C ALA A 23 -20.32 -17.69 -23.81
N ALA A 24 -20.34 -19.02 -23.95
CA ALA A 24 -20.53 -19.94 -22.84
C ALA A 24 -19.26 -20.14 -21.99
N VAL A 25 -18.06 -20.02 -22.58
CA VAL A 25 -16.79 -20.23 -21.87
C VAL A 25 -16.03 -18.96 -21.53
N SER A 26 -16.40 -17.81 -22.11
CA SER A 26 -15.85 -16.52 -21.70
C SER A 26 -16.47 -16.16 -20.35
N SER A 27 -15.78 -16.58 -19.30
CA SER A 27 -15.88 -15.92 -18.00
C SER A 27 -15.63 -14.45 -18.25
N GLY A 28 -16.68 -13.64 -18.10
CA GLY A 28 -16.58 -12.19 -18.21
C GLY A 28 -15.36 -11.75 -17.42
N VAL A 29 -14.47 -11.00 -18.07
CA VAL A 29 -13.31 -10.38 -17.42
C VAL A 29 -13.86 -9.63 -16.22
N ALA A 30 -13.74 -10.26 -15.04
CA ALA A 30 -14.14 -9.63 -13.80
C ALA A 30 -13.36 -8.33 -13.77
N SER A 31 -14.08 -7.23 -13.55
CA SER A 31 -13.52 -5.89 -13.51
C SER A 31 -12.21 -5.91 -12.72
N ALA A 32 -11.18 -5.22 -13.22
CA ALA A 32 -9.89 -5.07 -12.54
C ALA A 32 -10.00 -4.23 -11.25
N GLN A 33 -11.14 -4.30 -10.56
CA GLN A 33 -11.30 -3.72 -9.24
C GLN A 33 -10.55 -4.61 -8.24
N PRO A 34 -9.69 -4.00 -7.40
CA PRO A 34 -9.14 -4.68 -6.24
C PRO A 34 -10.26 -5.37 -5.43
N PRO A 35 -10.03 -6.59 -4.92
CA PRO A 35 -10.91 -7.20 -3.94
C PRO A 35 -11.22 -6.25 -2.78
N ASP A 36 -12.46 -6.26 -2.30
CA ASP A 36 -12.82 -5.55 -1.07
C ASP A 36 -12.19 -6.28 0.12
N CYS A 37 -11.24 -5.61 0.78
CA CYS A 37 -10.53 -6.13 1.93
C CYS A 37 -11.21 -5.85 3.28
N GLY A 38 -12.37 -5.17 3.26
CA GLY A 38 -13.05 -4.69 4.45
C GLY A 38 -12.35 -3.50 5.11
N ALA A 39 -12.99 -2.94 6.15
CA ALA A 39 -12.52 -1.74 6.83
C ALA A 39 -11.14 -1.94 7.50
N GLY A 40 -10.25 -0.97 7.32
CA GLY A 40 -8.92 -0.97 7.92
C GLY A 40 -7.89 -1.83 7.20
N ASN A 41 -8.24 -2.42 6.06
CA ASN A 41 -7.32 -3.15 5.19
C ASN A 41 -7.29 -2.55 3.79
N TRP A 42 -6.22 -2.81 3.04
CA TRP A 42 -6.07 -2.41 1.65
C TRP A 42 -5.55 -3.60 0.82
N TRP A 43 -5.91 -3.61 -0.47
CA TRP A 43 -5.44 -4.65 -1.38
C TRP A 43 -4.01 -4.35 -1.86
N ASN A 44 -3.06 -5.24 -1.52
CA ASN A 44 -1.71 -5.18 -2.05
C ASN A 44 -1.57 -6.07 -3.30
N PRO A 45 -1.45 -5.50 -4.51
CA PRO A 45 -1.32 -6.27 -5.74
C PRO A 45 0.03 -7.01 -5.86
N GLY A 46 1.11 -6.50 -5.24
CA GLY A 46 2.40 -7.17 -5.22
C GLY A 46 2.42 -8.42 -4.35
N ALA A 47 1.63 -8.42 -3.26
CA ALA A 47 1.47 -9.58 -2.37
C ALA A 47 0.29 -10.50 -2.75
N ASN A 48 -0.57 -10.09 -3.68
CA ASN A 48 -1.87 -10.73 -3.97
C ASN A 48 -2.70 -11.00 -2.70
N ALA A 49 -2.67 -10.06 -1.76
CA ALA A 49 -3.29 -10.23 -0.45
C ALA A 49 -3.78 -8.90 0.11
N CYS A 50 -4.80 -8.99 0.97
CA CYS A 50 -5.22 -7.88 1.81
C CYS A 50 -4.23 -7.68 2.95
N GLN A 51 -3.86 -6.42 3.18
CA GLN A 51 -2.95 -6.03 4.25
C GLN A 51 -3.59 -4.97 5.15
N PRO A 52 -3.29 -4.98 6.45
CA PRO A 52 -3.78 -3.95 7.36
C PRO A 52 -3.19 -2.58 6.98
N VAL A 53 -4.00 -1.54 7.13
CA VAL A 53 -3.53 -0.16 7.07
C VAL A 53 -2.73 0.11 8.34
N ALA A 54 -1.52 0.63 8.19
CA ALA A 54 -0.70 1.00 9.34
C ALA A 54 -1.41 2.08 10.17
N PRO A 55 -1.35 2.01 11.51
CA PRO A 55 -1.88 3.07 12.35
C PRO A 55 -1.16 4.39 12.03
N PRO A 56 -1.85 5.53 12.15
CA PRO A 56 -1.19 6.82 12.00
C PRO A 56 -0.09 6.98 13.05
N PRO A 57 0.96 7.77 12.76
CA PRO A 57 1.97 8.10 13.75
C PRO A 57 1.33 8.79 14.96
N PRO A 58 1.90 8.60 16.16
CA PRO A 58 1.40 9.26 17.36
C PRO A 58 1.54 10.79 17.26
N ASP A 59 0.66 11.51 17.95
CA ASP A 59 0.79 12.96 18.11
C ASP A 59 1.93 13.27 19.08
N CYS A 60 2.96 13.94 18.57
CA CYS A 60 4.14 14.35 19.34
C CYS A 60 3.99 15.72 20.01
N GLY A 61 2.86 16.40 19.81
CA GLY A 61 2.61 17.75 20.27
C GLY A 61 3.40 18.82 19.49
N PRO A 62 3.17 20.11 19.83
CA PRO A 62 3.76 21.23 19.10
C PRO A 62 5.29 21.24 19.16
N GLY A 63 5.94 21.53 18.03
CA GLY A 63 7.39 21.65 17.93
C GLY A 63 8.14 20.32 17.84
N ASN A 64 7.45 19.18 17.89
CA ASN A 64 8.03 17.85 17.71
C ASN A 64 7.46 17.15 16.47
N TRP A 65 8.19 16.17 15.96
CA TRP A 65 7.79 15.31 14.85
C TRP A 65 8.06 13.84 15.20
N TRP A 66 7.25 12.94 14.64
CA TRP A 66 7.44 11.50 14.82
C TRP A 66 8.55 10.97 13.91
N ASN A 67 9.64 10.46 14.49
CA ASN A 67 10.69 9.78 13.75
C ASN A 67 10.41 8.25 13.71
N PRO A 68 10.03 7.68 12.56
CA PRO A 68 9.76 6.25 12.45
C PRO A 68 11.01 5.38 12.59
N GLY A 69 12.19 5.89 12.25
CA GLY A 69 13.46 5.17 12.40
C GLY A 69 13.91 5.06 13.85
N ALA A 70 13.63 6.07 14.67
CA ALA A 70 13.92 6.07 16.11
C ALA A 70 12.76 5.53 16.97
N ASN A 71 11.57 5.34 16.38
CA ASN A 71 10.33 5.00 17.08
C ASN A 71 10.06 5.95 18.26
N ALA A 72 10.30 7.24 18.04
CA ALA A 72 10.22 8.27 19.07
C ALA A 72 9.89 9.65 18.49
N CYS A 73 9.31 10.51 19.32
CA CYS A 73 9.14 11.92 19.01
C CYS A 73 10.47 12.66 19.16
N GLN A 74 10.78 13.52 18.19
CA GLN A 74 11.98 14.34 18.20
C GLN A 74 11.62 15.82 17.99
N PRO A 75 12.39 16.74 18.58
CA PRO A 75 12.15 18.17 18.38
C PRO A 75 12.52 18.59 16.95
N THR A 76 11.75 19.52 16.40
CA THR A 76 11.93 20.04 15.02
C THR A 76 13.13 20.97 14.91
N ALA A 77 13.50 21.60 16.02
CA ALA A 77 14.69 22.42 16.16
C ALA A 77 15.44 21.97 17.42
N PRO A 78 16.77 22.18 17.51
CA PRO A 78 17.51 21.93 18.74
C PRO A 78 16.83 22.64 19.93
N PRO A 79 16.42 21.91 20.99
CA PRO A 79 15.89 22.52 22.19
C PRO A 79 16.99 23.31 22.91
N ASP A 80 16.57 24.27 23.72
CA ASP A 80 17.49 24.95 24.64
C ASP A 80 17.92 23.96 25.73
N CYS A 81 19.20 23.60 25.72
CA CYS A 81 19.80 22.70 26.69
C CYS A 81 20.34 23.42 27.94
N GLY A 82 20.20 24.74 28.01
CA GLY A 82 20.80 25.56 29.05
C GLY A 82 22.33 25.73 28.87
N PRO A 83 22.93 26.61 29.69
CA PRO A 83 24.34 26.97 29.57
C PRO A 83 25.27 25.77 29.85
N GLY A 84 26.30 25.63 29.01
CA GLY A 84 27.30 24.55 29.13
C GLY A 84 26.86 23.21 28.54
N ASN A 85 25.67 23.13 27.93
CA ASN A 85 25.18 21.93 27.25
C ASN A 85 24.93 22.22 25.76
N TRP A 86 24.92 21.16 24.96
CA TRP A 86 24.57 21.20 23.54
C TRP A 86 23.61 20.07 23.20
N TRP A 87 22.77 20.29 22.19
CA TRP A 87 21.84 19.27 21.72
C TRP A 87 22.54 18.27 20.80
N ASN A 88 22.58 16.99 21.20
CA ASN A 88 23.04 15.91 20.33
C ASN A 88 21.84 15.27 19.59
N PRO A 89 21.70 15.49 18.27
CA PRO A 89 20.59 14.93 17.50
C PRO A 89 20.67 13.40 17.36
N GLY A 90 21.86 12.81 17.38
CA GLY A 90 22.05 11.37 17.32
C GLY A 90 21.65 10.66 18.62
N ALA A 91 21.85 11.32 19.76
CA ALA A 91 21.41 10.82 21.07
C ALA A 91 19.97 11.25 21.43
N ASN A 92 19.38 12.17 20.65
CA ASN A 92 18.10 12.84 20.97
C ASN A 92 18.08 13.41 22.39
N ALA A 93 19.20 14.00 22.83
CA ALA A 93 19.39 14.44 24.21
C ALA A 93 20.38 15.61 24.30
N CYS A 94 20.22 16.42 25.34
CA CYS A 94 21.20 17.42 25.74
C CYS A 94 22.41 16.75 26.39
N GLN A 95 23.61 17.19 26.01
CA GLN A 95 24.88 16.68 26.54
C GLN A 95 25.77 17.83 27.02
N PRO A 96 26.63 17.61 28.04
CA PRO A 96 27.61 18.60 28.43
C PRO A 96 28.61 18.89 27.31
N VAL A 97 29.02 20.16 27.18
CA VAL A 97 30.22 20.49 26.43
C VAL A 97 31.40 19.95 27.23
N ALA A 98 32.19 19.05 26.63
CA ALA A 98 33.38 18.54 27.29
C ALA A 98 34.31 19.72 27.64
N PRO A 99 34.84 19.79 28.88
CA PRO A 99 35.82 20.81 29.21
C PRO A 99 37.04 20.67 28.28
N PRO A 100 37.71 21.78 27.90
CA PRO A 100 38.96 21.69 27.17
C PRO A 100 39.96 20.83 27.95
N PRO A 101 40.87 20.10 27.27
CA PRO A 101 41.91 19.35 27.95
C PRO A 101 42.72 20.28 28.88
N PRO A 102 43.21 19.78 30.03
CA PRO A 102 44.09 20.57 30.89
C PRO A 102 45.32 21.04 30.09
N GLU A 103 45.63 22.33 30.16
CA GLU A 103 46.85 22.94 29.61
C GLU A 103 48.10 22.53 30.41
#